data_AF-A0A7R9YB30-F1
#
_entry.id   AF-A0A7R9YB30-F1
#
_cell.length_a   1.000
_cell.length_b   1.000
_cell.length_c   1.000
_cell.angle_alpha   90.00
_cell.angle_beta   90.00
_cell.angle_gamma   90.00
#
_symmetry.space_group_name_H-M   'P 1'
#
loop_
_entity.id
_entity.type
_entity.pdbx_description
1 polymer ?
#
loop_
_entity_poly.entity_id
_entity_poly.type
_entity_poly.pdbx_seq_one_letter_code
_entity_poly.pdbx_strand_id
1 'polypeptide(L)'
;QLFEAPEPCECSVCSEEPFSAGQCGGTAAPTAAPVPTPAPIPSPPVTPPPVAPTPAEDGAPLCVGDIAVGAVLIVAVQSDAPDTFAFVFMVDLAQGTQLFFTDSGYDGTHEYFRDTEGTLAYTVPAPGASAGDVVVWEDGTSDPAWSAISGNFALSGSGDSILVYEDCGDGTIAFIHGLTYSSGGWVSPSQVASSQDSALPPALAGANLELSERDHLVYNGVLSGTAAALSAVINSPDQWTADDNNRQNLDQVFSAGFDVQAATTTPSPTPSPTPSPTPF
;
A
#
# COMPACT_ATOMS: atom_id res chain seq x y z
N GLN A 1 -14.76 51.47 -6.40
CA GLN A 1 -16.18 51.44 -6.80
C GLN A 1 -16.73 50.12 -6.32
N LEU A 2 -17.65 50.20 -5.37
CA LEU A 2 -18.38 49.08 -4.80
C LEU A 2 -19.30 48.51 -5.88
N PHE A 3 -19.37 47.19 -6.01
CA PHE A 3 -20.49 46.54 -6.69
C PHE A 3 -21.05 45.45 -5.76
N GLU A 4 -22.27 45.74 -5.33
CA GLU A 4 -23.16 44.95 -4.48
C GLU A 4 -23.51 43.59 -5.09
N ALA A 5 -23.71 42.62 -4.19
CA ALA A 5 -24.42 41.37 -4.46
C ALA A 5 -25.95 41.61 -4.40
N PRO A 6 -26.76 40.91 -5.21
CA PRO A 6 -28.20 40.83 -4.96
C PRO A 6 -28.59 39.55 -4.20
N GLU A 7 -29.32 39.76 -3.10
CA GLU A 7 -30.05 38.80 -2.27
C GLU A 7 -31.38 38.35 -2.93
N PRO A 8 -32.09 37.33 -2.38
CA PRO A 8 -32.77 36.28 -3.14
C PRO A 8 -34.27 36.50 -3.41
N CYS A 9 -34.82 35.77 -4.39
CA CYS A 9 -36.26 35.67 -4.63
C CYS A 9 -36.91 34.63 -3.71
N GLU A 10 -37.73 35.10 -2.77
CA GLU A 10 -38.75 34.32 -2.09
C GLU A 10 -39.91 33.99 -3.04
N CYS A 11 -40.48 32.78 -2.94
CA CYS A 11 -41.77 32.47 -3.54
C CYS A 11 -42.65 31.78 -2.49
N SER A 12 -43.51 32.60 -1.90
CA SER A 12 -44.58 32.23 -0.97
C SER A 12 -45.87 31.98 -1.76
N VAL A 13 -46.54 30.87 -1.44
CA VAL A 13 -48.00 30.65 -1.37
C VAL A 13 -48.85 30.81 -2.67
N CYS A 14 -49.50 29.71 -3.07
CA CYS A 14 -50.79 29.68 -3.80
C CYS A 14 -51.66 28.60 -3.13
N SER A 15 -52.56 28.90 -2.19
CA SER A 15 -53.93 29.44 -2.33
C SER A 15 -54.92 28.46 -2.98
N GLU A 16 -55.83 28.00 -2.13
CA GLU A 16 -57.05 27.21 -2.38
C GLU A 16 -58.13 28.07 -3.05
N GLU A 17 -58.93 27.49 -3.96
CA GLU A 17 -60.29 27.97 -4.30
C GLU A 17 -61.18 26.78 -4.76
N PRO A 18 -62.51 26.85 -4.58
CA PRO A 18 -63.41 25.69 -4.52
C PRO A 18 -64.29 25.50 -5.78
N PHE A 19 -64.74 24.28 -6.08
CA PHE A 19 -65.74 24.02 -7.13
C PHE A 19 -66.94 23.18 -6.66
N SER A 20 -68.07 23.90 -6.57
CA SER A 20 -69.47 23.59 -6.91
C SER A 20 -70.00 22.15 -6.90
N ALA A 21 -71.01 21.93 -6.07
CA ALA A 21 -71.89 20.77 -6.06
C ALA A 21 -72.88 20.78 -7.24
N GLY A 22 -72.99 19.64 -7.94
CA GLY A 22 -74.02 19.36 -8.94
C GLY A 22 -74.47 17.90 -8.86
N GLN A 23 -75.76 17.69 -8.61
CA GLN A 23 -76.41 16.37 -8.54
C GLN A 23 -76.64 15.77 -9.94
N CYS A 24 -76.29 14.50 -10.13
CA CYS A 24 -76.92 13.52 -11.04
C CYS A 24 -76.69 12.14 -10.41
N GLY A 25 -77.69 11.34 -10.07
CA GLY A 25 -78.48 10.56 -11.03
C GLY A 25 -78.03 9.10 -10.91
N GLY A 26 -78.77 8.30 -10.13
CA GLY A 26 -78.40 6.93 -9.80
C GLY A 26 -78.44 5.98 -10.99
N THR A 27 -77.42 5.12 -11.08
CA THR A 27 -77.45 3.88 -11.86
C THR A 27 -76.64 2.81 -11.12
N ALA A 28 -77.17 1.60 -11.07
CA ALA A 28 -76.69 0.49 -10.25
C ALA A 28 -75.21 0.15 -10.52
N ALA A 29 -74.46 -0.04 -9.43
CA ALA A 29 -73.06 -0.43 -9.45
C ALA A 29 -72.89 -1.87 -10.00
N PRO A 30 -71.98 -2.11 -10.96
CA PRO A 30 -71.62 -3.47 -11.33
C PRO A 30 -70.80 -4.11 -10.19
N THR A 31 -71.19 -5.32 -9.78
CA THR A 31 -70.45 -6.15 -8.84
C THR A 31 -69.04 -6.39 -9.36
N ALA A 32 -68.04 -5.84 -8.66
CA ALA A 32 -66.63 -6.05 -8.97
C ALA A 32 -66.27 -7.53 -8.78
N ALA A 33 -65.66 -8.13 -9.79
CA ALA A 33 -65.04 -9.45 -9.69
C ALA A 33 -63.88 -9.42 -8.68
N PRO A 34 -63.59 -10.52 -7.96
CA PRO A 34 -62.48 -10.57 -7.02
C PRO A 34 -61.15 -10.34 -7.74
N VAL A 35 -60.38 -9.37 -7.25
CA VAL A 35 -59.02 -9.11 -7.69
C VAL A 35 -58.14 -10.30 -7.28
N PRO A 36 -57.43 -10.96 -8.20
CA PRO A 36 -56.53 -12.05 -7.84
C PRO A 36 -55.38 -11.50 -6.97
N THR A 37 -55.17 -12.12 -5.81
CA THR A 37 -54.03 -11.85 -4.94
C THR A 37 -52.73 -12.05 -5.72
N PRO A 38 -51.81 -11.06 -5.78
CA PRO A 38 -50.51 -11.24 -6.41
C PRO A 38 -49.76 -12.38 -5.73
N ALA A 39 -49.18 -13.29 -6.53
CA ALA A 39 -48.26 -14.29 -6.01
C ALA A 39 -47.07 -13.60 -5.33
N PRO A 40 -46.52 -14.18 -4.24
CA PRO A 40 -45.33 -13.63 -3.59
C PRO A 40 -44.19 -13.54 -4.59
N ILE A 41 -43.62 -12.34 -4.72
CA ILE A 41 -42.43 -12.09 -5.53
C ILE A 41 -41.29 -12.91 -4.93
N PRO A 42 -40.60 -13.78 -5.69
CA PRO A 42 -39.45 -14.50 -5.18
C PRO A 42 -38.38 -13.50 -4.75
N SER A 43 -37.85 -13.67 -3.54
CA SER A 43 -36.73 -12.87 -3.05
C SER A 43 -35.58 -12.90 -4.07
N PRO A 44 -34.89 -11.76 -4.31
CA PRO A 44 -33.71 -11.76 -5.16
C PRO A 44 -32.68 -12.75 -4.59
N PRO A 45 -31.91 -13.43 -5.46
CA PRO A 45 -30.83 -14.29 -5.00
C PRO A 45 -29.88 -13.46 -4.15
N VAL A 46 -29.74 -13.84 -2.87
CA VAL A 46 -28.71 -13.29 -1.98
C VAL A 46 -27.39 -13.63 -2.64
N THR A 47 -26.74 -12.62 -3.23
CA THR A 47 -25.37 -12.79 -3.72
C THR A 47 -24.50 -12.96 -2.47
N PRO A 48 -23.76 -14.07 -2.31
CA PRO A 48 -22.86 -14.19 -1.19
C PRO A 48 -21.86 -13.02 -1.22
N PRO A 49 -21.44 -12.51 -0.06
CA PRO A 49 -20.36 -11.53 0.00
C PRO A 49 -19.14 -12.08 -0.78
N PRO A 50 -18.32 -11.20 -1.39
CA PRO A 50 -17.10 -11.64 -2.05
C PRO A 50 -16.31 -12.52 -1.08
N VAL A 51 -16.05 -13.75 -1.50
CA VAL A 51 -15.23 -14.70 -0.74
C VAL A 51 -13.86 -14.05 -0.63
N ALA A 52 -13.44 -13.73 0.59
CA ALA A 52 -12.06 -13.34 0.87
C ALA A 52 -11.12 -14.40 0.27
N PRO A 53 -9.97 -14.03 -0.30
CA PRO A 53 -9.05 -15.01 -0.86
C PRO A 53 -8.76 -16.07 0.20
N THR A 54 -9.02 -17.33 -0.16
CA THR A 54 -8.72 -18.48 0.69
C THR A 54 -7.25 -18.42 1.08
N PRO A 55 -6.88 -18.54 2.38
CA PRO A 55 -5.49 -18.65 2.78
C PRO A 55 -4.83 -19.78 1.97
N ALA A 56 -3.65 -19.51 1.40
CA ALA A 56 -2.90 -20.50 0.64
C ALA A 56 -2.65 -21.74 1.53
N GLU A 57 -3.29 -22.85 1.19
CA GLU A 57 -2.98 -24.15 1.79
C GLU A 57 -1.67 -24.68 1.18
N ASP A 58 -0.72 -24.93 2.08
CA ASP A 58 0.41 -25.88 1.93
C ASP A 58 1.61 -25.45 1.05
N GLY A 59 2.58 -24.75 1.67
CA GLY A 59 4.00 -25.12 1.61
C GLY A 59 4.76 -25.07 0.29
N ALA A 60 4.25 -24.47 -0.78
CA ALA A 60 5.05 -24.19 -1.98
C ALA A 60 6.06 -23.06 -1.71
N PRO A 61 7.31 -23.15 -2.20
CA PRO A 61 8.28 -22.06 -2.05
C PRO A 61 7.78 -20.84 -2.83
N LEU A 62 7.66 -19.70 -2.14
CA LEU A 62 7.21 -18.43 -2.72
C LEU A 62 8.15 -18.00 -3.86
N CYS A 63 7.58 -17.78 -5.05
CA CYS A 63 8.22 -17.34 -6.31
C CYS A 63 7.27 -17.57 -7.51
N VAL A 64 6.95 -16.66 -8.45
CA VAL A 64 7.32 -15.29 -8.79
C VAL A 64 6.15 -14.36 -8.45
N GLY A 65 6.42 -13.27 -7.73
CA GLY A 65 5.50 -12.13 -7.63
C GLY A 65 4.35 -12.28 -6.62
N ASP A 66 4.52 -13.12 -5.60
CA ASP A 66 3.57 -13.16 -4.48
C ASP A 66 3.66 -11.88 -3.65
N ILE A 67 4.86 -11.30 -3.51
CA ILE A 67 5.05 -9.97 -2.95
C ILE A 67 5.33 -8.97 -4.07
N ALA A 68 4.37 -8.08 -4.30
CA ALA A 68 4.49 -7.05 -5.33
C ALA A 68 5.59 -6.03 -4.99
N VAL A 69 6.19 -5.45 -6.02
CA VAL A 69 7.06 -4.27 -5.89
C VAL A 69 6.34 -3.18 -5.08
N GLY A 70 6.99 -2.68 -4.02
CA GLY A 70 6.44 -1.69 -3.08
C GLY A 70 5.52 -2.24 -2.00
N ALA A 71 5.33 -3.57 -1.90
CA ALA A 71 4.54 -4.19 -0.83
C ALA A 71 5.22 -4.11 0.55
N VAL A 72 6.53 -3.88 0.57
CA VAL A 72 7.34 -3.60 1.77
C VAL A 72 8.15 -2.36 1.48
N LEU A 73 8.26 -1.42 2.42
CA LEU A 73 9.04 -0.20 2.24
C LEU A 73 9.92 0.07 3.46
N ILE A 74 11.18 0.41 3.23
CA ILE A 74 12.11 0.84 4.29
C ILE A 74 11.71 2.25 4.77
N VAL A 75 11.65 2.45 6.08
CA VAL A 75 11.21 3.70 6.74
C VAL A 75 12.20 4.24 7.77
N ALA A 76 13.28 3.52 8.07
CA ALA A 76 14.38 4.03 8.88
C ALA A 76 15.68 3.28 8.63
N VAL A 77 16.80 3.98 8.84
CA VAL A 77 18.17 3.46 8.78
C VAL A 77 19.00 4.17 9.87
N GLN A 78 19.79 3.41 10.60
CA GLN A 78 20.81 3.86 11.55
C GLN A 78 22.08 3.06 11.24
N SER A 79 23.11 3.68 10.69
CA SER A 79 24.37 3.01 10.32
C SER A 79 25.46 3.12 11.40
N ASP A 80 25.18 3.86 12.45
CA ASP A 80 26.04 4.00 13.62
C ASP A 80 25.66 2.96 14.68
N ALA A 81 26.64 2.19 15.16
CA ALA A 81 26.42 1.03 16.02
C ALA A 81 25.57 1.34 17.28
N PRO A 82 24.54 0.52 17.59
CA PRO A 82 24.11 -0.65 16.83
C PRO A 82 23.38 -0.26 15.54
N ASP A 83 23.75 -0.94 14.45
CA ASP A 83 23.12 -0.77 13.16
C ASP A 83 21.64 -1.16 13.27
N THR A 84 20.76 -0.41 12.60
CA THR A 84 19.33 -0.64 12.70
C THR A 84 18.66 -0.22 11.40
N PHE A 85 17.65 -0.96 10.97
CA PHE A 85 16.71 -0.46 9.97
C PHE A 85 15.29 -0.87 10.33
N ALA A 86 14.33 -0.14 9.78
CA ALA A 86 12.91 -0.46 9.94
C ALA A 86 12.21 -0.46 8.59
N PHE A 87 11.19 -1.29 8.46
CA PHE A 87 10.34 -1.35 7.28
C PHE A 87 8.88 -1.53 7.68
N VAL A 88 7.99 -1.19 6.75
CA VAL A 88 6.53 -1.28 6.92
C VAL A 88 5.94 -2.14 5.82
N PHE A 89 4.92 -2.93 6.15
CA PHE A 89 4.12 -3.65 5.17
C PHE A 89 3.04 -2.75 4.56
N MET A 90 2.89 -2.74 3.24
CA MET A 90 1.83 -2.03 2.51
C MET A 90 0.63 -2.94 2.19
N VAL A 91 0.77 -4.23 2.47
CA VAL A 91 -0.24 -5.28 2.26
C VAL A 91 -0.18 -6.26 3.43
N ASP A 92 -1.24 -7.04 3.63
CA ASP A 92 -1.22 -8.15 4.58
C ASP A 92 -0.31 -9.27 4.06
N LEU A 93 0.52 -9.84 4.93
CA LEU A 93 1.37 -10.99 4.63
C LEU A 93 1.01 -12.18 5.53
N ALA A 94 1.01 -13.37 4.93
CA ALA A 94 0.76 -14.60 5.67
C ALA A 94 1.94 -14.95 6.59
N GLN A 95 1.66 -15.68 7.67
CA GLN A 95 2.71 -16.30 8.47
C GLN A 95 3.61 -17.18 7.58
N GLY A 96 4.91 -17.14 7.82
CA GLY A 96 5.90 -17.96 7.12
C GLY A 96 6.39 -17.34 5.81
N THR A 97 5.79 -16.24 5.35
CA THR A 97 6.37 -15.43 4.27
C THR A 97 7.77 -14.99 4.64
N GLN A 98 8.71 -15.12 3.71
CA GLN A 98 10.12 -14.80 3.94
C GLN A 98 10.55 -13.62 3.08
N LEU A 99 11.15 -12.62 3.73
CA LEU A 99 11.74 -11.44 3.11
C LEU A 99 13.23 -11.47 3.31
N PHE A 100 14.00 -11.13 2.28
CA PHE A 100 15.44 -11.02 2.35
C PHE A 100 15.87 -9.56 2.26
N PHE A 101 16.88 -9.23 3.06
CA PHE A 101 17.48 -7.90 3.13
C PHE A 101 18.97 -8.05 2.93
N THR A 102 19.55 -7.27 2.03
CA THR A 102 20.99 -7.27 1.81
C THR A 102 21.53 -5.85 1.73
N ASP A 103 22.68 -5.66 2.36
CA ASP A 103 23.58 -4.51 2.21
C ASP A 103 24.57 -4.73 1.05
N SER A 104 24.51 -5.89 0.37
CA SER A 104 25.33 -6.14 -0.81
C SER A 104 24.82 -5.36 -2.01
N GLY A 105 25.66 -4.46 -2.52
CA GLY A 105 25.35 -3.70 -3.73
C GLY A 105 24.98 -4.60 -4.93
N TYR A 106 23.97 -4.19 -5.69
CA TYR A 106 23.57 -4.87 -6.93
C TYR A 106 24.47 -4.45 -8.09
N ASP A 107 25.11 -5.41 -8.76
CA ASP A 107 26.05 -5.15 -9.86
C ASP A 107 25.34 -4.61 -11.12
N GLY A 108 24.14 -5.13 -11.41
CA GLY A 108 23.32 -4.73 -12.56
C GLY A 108 23.88 -5.05 -13.95
N THR A 109 25.16 -5.40 -14.10
CA THR A 109 25.76 -5.83 -15.37
C THR A 109 25.62 -7.33 -15.56
N HIS A 110 25.86 -8.08 -14.48
CA HIS A 110 25.78 -9.53 -14.42
C HIS A 110 24.57 -10.03 -13.62
N GLU A 111 23.72 -9.10 -13.16
CA GLU A 111 22.46 -9.36 -12.46
C GLU A 111 22.62 -10.15 -11.15
N TYR A 112 23.72 -9.95 -10.41
CA TYR A 112 23.95 -10.52 -9.08
C TYR A 112 24.18 -9.45 -8.00
N PHE A 113 24.09 -9.84 -6.73
CA PHE A 113 24.63 -9.09 -5.60
C PHE A 113 26.14 -9.30 -5.50
N ARG A 114 26.88 -8.26 -5.15
CA ARG A 114 28.30 -8.36 -4.82
C ARG A 114 28.52 -9.32 -3.64
N ASP A 115 29.66 -9.99 -3.58
CA ASP A 115 29.96 -11.04 -2.60
C ASP A 115 30.76 -10.54 -1.38
N THR A 116 30.65 -9.25 -1.06
CA THR A 116 31.46 -8.57 -0.04
C THR A 116 30.75 -8.28 1.27
N GLU A 117 29.43 -8.44 1.32
CA GLU A 117 28.53 -7.97 2.39
C GLU A 117 27.55 -9.08 2.83
N GLY A 118 26.51 -8.72 3.57
CA GLY A 118 25.61 -9.66 4.23
C GLY A 118 24.22 -9.80 3.63
N THR A 119 23.52 -10.82 4.12
CA THR A 119 22.11 -11.03 3.85
C THR A 119 21.42 -11.53 5.11
N LEU A 120 20.29 -10.90 5.43
CA LEU A 120 19.36 -11.28 6.48
C LEU A 120 18.09 -11.83 5.84
N ALA A 121 17.41 -12.73 6.55
CA ALA A 121 16.03 -13.08 6.27
C ALA A 121 15.13 -12.75 7.45
N TYR A 122 13.98 -12.16 7.16
CA TYR A 122 12.86 -12.01 8.08
C TYR A 122 11.75 -12.99 7.70
N THR A 123 11.30 -13.80 8.64
CA THR A 123 10.17 -14.70 8.46
C THR A 123 8.98 -14.17 9.24
N VAL A 124 7.87 -13.86 8.54
CA VAL A 124 6.65 -13.32 9.15
C VAL A 124 6.15 -14.30 10.23
N PRO A 125 6.09 -13.90 11.51
CA PRO A 125 5.69 -14.78 12.60
C PRO A 125 4.17 -15.03 12.58
N ALA A 126 3.72 -15.99 13.41
CA ALA A 126 2.29 -16.21 13.62
C ALA A 126 1.63 -14.97 14.26
N PRO A 127 0.41 -14.57 13.84
CA PRO A 127 -0.49 -15.23 12.87
C PRO A 127 -0.34 -14.76 11.41
N GLY A 128 0.66 -13.94 11.11
CA GLY A 128 0.77 -13.12 9.90
C GLY A 128 1.06 -11.67 10.27
N ALA A 129 1.31 -10.83 9.28
CA ALA A 129 1.48 -9.39 9.45
C ALA A 129 0.37 -8.64 8.69
N SER A 130 -0.11 -7.55 9.27
CA SER A 130 -1.12 -6.70 8.63
C SER A 130 -0.45 -5.54 7.89
N ALA A 131 -1.13 -5.02 6.88
CA ALA A 131 -0.74 -3.76 6.26
C ALA A 131 -0.64 -2.66 7.33
N GLY A 132 0.50 -1.99 7.36
CA GLY A 132 0.84 -0.91 8.28
C GLY A 132 1.65 -1.34 9.50
N ASP A 133 1.83 -2.65 9.72
CA ASP A 133 2.75 -3.14 10.74
C ASP A 133 4.19 -2.75 10.38
N VAL A 134 4.95 -2.29 11.38
CA VAL A 134 6.34 -1.87 11.25
C VAL A 134 7.24 -2.89 11.96
N VAL A 135 8.29 -3.33 11.28
CA VAL A 135 9.29 -4.27 11.81
C VAL A 135 10.63 -3.55 11.90
N VAL A 136 11.35 -3.81 12.99
CA VAL A 136 12.70 -3.27 13.22
C VAL A 136 13.68 -4.43 13.29
N TRP A 137 14.80 -4.28 12.60
CA TRP A 137 16.00 -5.08 12.83
C TRP A 137 17.04 -4.20 13.53
N GLU A 138 17.69 -4.73 14.57
CA GLU A 138 18.80 -4.08 15.27
C GLU A 138 19.92 -5.10 15.46
N ASP A 139 21.15 -4.73 15.08
CA ASP A 139 22.32 -5.61 15.22
C ASP A 139 22.56 -5.98 16.69
N GLY A 140 22.95 -7.23 16.92
CA GLY A 140 23.18 -7.79 18.26
C GLY A 140 21.91 -8.10 19.07
N THR A 141 20.70 -7.77 18.57
CA THR A 141 19.45 -8.16 19.22
C THR A 141 18.97 -9.53 18.75
N SER A 142 18.58 -10.40 19.70
CA SER A 142 18.02 -11.72 19.37
C SER A 142 16.52 -11.62 19.14
N ASP A 143 16.11 -11.89 17.90
CA ASP A 143 14.71 -12.04 17.50
C ASP A 143 14.57 -13.31 16.65
N PRO A 144 13.72 -14.28 17.03
CA PRO A 144 13.54 -15.53 16.29
C PRO A 144 12.92 -15.36 14.89
N ALA A 145 12.35 -14.20 14.57
CA ALA A 145 11.86 -13.90 13.21
C ALA A 145 13.02 -13.59 12.23
N TRP A 146 14.21 -13.27 12.74
CA TRP A 146 15.38 -12.91 11.94
C TRP A 146 16.41 -14.04 11.90
N SER A 147 17.01 -14.24 10.73
CA SER A 147 18.16 -15.14 10.55
C SER A 147 19.22 -14.49 9.65
N ALA A 148 20.49 -14.71 9.99
CA ALA A 148 21.60 -14.39 9.11
C ALA A 148 21.74 -15.51 8.06
N ILE A 149 21.68 -15.14 6.78
CA ILE A 149 21.73 -16.08 5.65
C ILE A 149 23.16 -16.23 5.14
N SER A 150 23.84 -15.11 4.94
CA SER A 150 25.22 -15.08 4.44
C SER A 150 25.94 -13.80 4.86
N GLY A 151 27.26 -13.86 4.83
CA GLY A 151 28.12 -12.70 5.09
C GLY A 151 27.88 -12.06 6.45
N ASN A 152 28.12 -10.76 6.51
CA ASN A 152 27.87 -9.93 7.69
C ASN A 152 27.12 -8.69 7.22
N PHE A 153 25.85 -8.55 7.64
CA PHE A 153 25.06 -7.38 7.32
C PHE A 153 25.51 -6.25 8.25
N ALA A 154 26.17 -5.23 7.70
CA ALA A 154 26.72 -4.13 8.47
C ALA A 154 26.64 -2.83 7.67
N LEU A 155 25.84 -1.91 8.18
CA LEU A 155 25.55 -0.65 7.52
C LEU A 155 26.74 0.30 7.68
N SER A 156 27.18 0.87 6.56
CA SER A 156 28.32 1.78 6.54
C SER A 156 27.92 3.22 6.90
N GLY A 157 28.57 3.80 7.92
CA GLY A 157 28.51 5.24 8.23
C GLY A 157 29.21 6.15 7.20
N SER A 158 29.41 5.66 5.98
CA SER A 158 29.81 6.46 4.81
C SER A 158 28.84 6.24 3.65
N GLY A 159 27.68 5.68 3.93
CA GLY A 159 26.66 5.32 2.96
C GLY A 159 26.66 3.84 2.59
N ASP A 160 25.46 3.35 2.34
CA ASP A 160 25.17 1.97 1.91
C ASP A 160 23.85 1.90 1.14
N SER A 161 23.51 0.71 0.63
CA SER A 161 22.21 0.41 0.02
C SER A 161 21.59 -0.83 0.65
N ILE A 162 20.33 -0.74 1.04
CA ILE A 162 19.55 -1.89 1.51
C ILE A 162 18.56 -2.27 0.42
N LEU A 163 18.66 -3.52 -0.06
CA LEU A 163 17.73 -4.09 -1.04
C LEU A 163 16.86 -5.15 -0.38
N VAL A 164 15.55 -5.06 -0.64
CA VAL A 164 14.54 -6.00 -0.14
C VAL A 164 14.03 -6.86 -1.28
N TYR A 165 13.99 -8.18 -1.08
CA TYR A 165 13.60 -9.12 -2.14
C TYR A 165 13.05 -10.44 -1.60
N GLU A 166 12.41 -11.23 -2.47
CA GLU A 166 12.19 -12.67 -2.26
C GLU A 166 13.26 -13.46 -3.03
N ASP A 167 13.83 -14.49 -2.39
CA ASP A 167 14.62 -15.52 -3.06
C ASP A 167 13.68 -16.64 -3.50
N CYS A 168 13.63 -16.86 -4.80
CA CYS A 168 12.76 -17.84 -5.42
C CYS A 168 13.23 -19.30 -5.26
N GLY A 169 14.44 -19.51 -4.74
CA GLY A 169 15.03 -20.84 -4.54
C GLY A 169 15.54 -21.52 -5.82
N ASP A 170 15.30 -20.94 -6.99
CA ASP A 170 15.88 -21.34 -8.28
C ASP A 170 16.99 -20.39 -8.76
N GLY A 171 17.41 -19.46 -7.90
CA GLY A 171 18.36 -18.39 -8.22
C GLY A 171 17.72 -17.13 -8.77
N THR A 172 16.40 -17.10 -8.96
CA THR A 172 15.66 -15.87 -9.31
C THR A 172 15.46 -15.01 -8.07
N ILE A 173 15.61 -13.70 -8.23
CA ILE A 173 15.36 -12.70 -7.19
C ILE A 173 14.18 -11.84 -7.62
N ALA A 174 13.17 -11.72 -6.76
CA ALA A 174 12.06 -10.80 -6.95
C ALA A 174 12.25 -9.57 -6.05
N PHE A 175 12.70 -8.46 -6.63
CA PHE A 175 12.90 -7.22 -5.89
C PHE A 175 11.57 -6.61 -5.43
N ILE A 176 11.54 -6.13 -4.20
CA ILE A 176 10.36 -5.52 -3.56
C ILE A 176 10.58 -4.02 -3.36
N HIS A 177 11.70 -3.64 -2.76
CA HIS A 177 12.05 -2.24 -2.47
C HIS A 177 13.57 -2.07 -2.35
N GLY A 178 14.03 -0.84 -2.42
CA GLY A 178 15.43 -0.49 -2.22
C GLY A 178 15.58 0.91 -1.66
N LEU A 179 16.54 1.08 -0.75
CA LEU A 179 16.94 2.38 -0.25
C LEU A 179 18.46 2.49 -0.38
N THR A 180 18.95 3.58 -0.95
CA THR A 180 20.37 3.94 -0.88
C THR A 180 20.53 5.26 -0.15
N TYR A 181 21.53 5.33 0.72
CA TYR A 181 22.01 6.55 1.36
C TYR A 181 23.50 6.76 1.08
N SER A 182 24.00 6.18 -0.02
CA SER A 182 25.37 6.41 -0.49
C SER A 182 25.51 7.82 -1.07
N SER A 183 26.68 8.43 -0.88
CA SER A 183 26.98 9.77 -1.43
C SER A 183 26.88 9.84 -2.97
N GLY A 184 27.02 8.70 -3.65
CA GLY A 184 26.85 8.55 -5.10
C GLY A 184 25.44 8.16 -5.55
N GLY A 185 24.51 7.91 -4.61
CA GLY A 185 23.17 7.40 -4.91
C GLY A 185 23.20 6.04 -5.62
N TRP A 186 22.17 5.78 -6.41
CA TRP A 186 22.17 4.62 -7.31
C TRP A 186 23.12 4.89 -8.49
N VAL A 187 24.17 4.08 -8.62
CA VAL A 187 25.17 4.26 -9.68
C VAL A 187 24.82 3.46 -10.95
N SER A 188 25.44 3.79 -12.08
CA SER A 188 25.29 2.95 -13.27
C SER A 188 25.91 1.57 -13.02
N PRO A 189 25.41 0.48 -13.64
CA PRO A 189 26.02 -0.85 -13.51
C PRO A 189 27.53 -0.92 -13.77
N SER A 190 28.05 -0.09 -14.67
CA SER A 190 29.48 0.00 -14.98
C SER A 190 30.33 0.74 -13.93
N GLN A 191 29.69 1.35 -12.94
CA GLN A 191 30.33 2.15 -11.88
C GLN A 191 30.30 1.43 -10.52
N VAL A 192 29.65 0.28 -10.43
CA VAL A 192 29.57 -0.52 -9.20
C VAL A 192 30.95 -1.12 -8.90
N ALA A 193 31.71 -0.49 -7.99
CA ALA A 193 33.13 -0.77 -7.80
C ALA A 193 33.51 -1.14 -6.36
N SER A 194 32.78 -0.64 -5.37
CA SER A 194 33.02 -0.79 -3.94
C SER A 194 31.81 -1.35 -3.19
N SER A 195 31.94 -1.54 -1.87
CA SER A 195 30.83 -1.88 -0.96
C SER A 195 29.75 -0.81 -0.93
N GLN A 196 30.10 0.48 -1.07
CA GLN A 196 29.11 1.55 -1.00
C GLN A 196 28.30 1.72 -2.30
N ASP A 197 28.65 0.99 -3.37
CA ASP A 197 28.06 1.18 -4.69
C ASP A 197 26.98 0.13 -4.97
N SER A 198 25.78 0.59 -5.34
CA SER A 198 24.76 -0.28 -5.91
C SER A 198 24.18 0.34 -7.17
N ALA A 199 24.00 -0.47 -8.20
CA ALA A 199 23.08 -0.12 -9.27
C ALA A 199 21.63 -0.25 -8.77
N LEU A 200 20.72 0.53 -9.34
CA LEU A 200 19.29 0.35 -9.12
C LEU A 200 18.80 -0.87 -9.92
N PRO A 201 18.26 -1.92 -9.28
CA PRO A 201 17.59 -2.99 -10.00
C PRO A 201 16.47 -2.44 -10.89
N PRO A 202 16.39 -2.80 -12.19
CA PRO A 202 15.38 -2.25 -13.10
C PRO A 202 13.94 -2.41 -12.63
N ALA A 203 13.64 -3.48 -11.88
CA ALA A 203 12.33 -3.73 -11.29
C ALA A 203 11.89 -2.66 -10.27
N LEU A 204 12.83 -1.91 -9.69
CA LEU A 204 12.59 -0.93 -8.64
C LEU A 204 12.45 0.50 -9.14
N ALA A 205 12.36 0.75 -10.46
CA ALA A 205 12.29 2.09 -11.04
C ALA A 205 11.19 3.02 -10.47
N GLY A 206 10.17 2.48 -9.78
CA GLY A 206 9.14 3.25 -9.07
C GLY A 206 8.95 2.89 -7.59
N ALA A 207 9.81 2.03 -7.03
CA ALA A 207 9.75 1.58 -5.64
C ALA A 207 11.17 1.53 -5.05
N ASN A 208 11.84 2.67 -5.11
CA ASN A 208 13.12 2.87 -4.45
C ASN A 208 13.17 4.26 -3.84
N LEU A 209 14.12 4.46 -2.93
CA LEU A 209 14.45 5.75 -2.36
C LEU A 209 15.96 5.99 -2.44
N GLU A 210 16.34 7.20 -2.84
CA GLU A 210 17.71 7.70 -2.78
C GLU A 210 17.76 8.86 -1.80
N LEU A 211 18.57 8.75 -0.75
CA LEU A 211 18.80 9.78 0.24
C LEU A 211 20.25 10.27 0.16
N SER A 212 20.47 11.51 0.57
CA SER A 212 21.83 12.00 0.79
C SER A 212 22.47 11.25 1.96
N GLU A 213 23.76 11.00 1.85
CA GLU A 213 24.53 10.30 2.87
C GLU A 213 24.46 10.99 4.22
N ARG A 214 23.92 10.25 5.19
CA ARG A 214 23.72 10.58 6.60
C ARG A 214 23.66 9.27 7.38
N ASP A 215 24.03 9.30 8.66
CA ASP A 215 24.10 8.06 9.46
C ASP A 215 22.77 7.65 10.08
N HIS A 216 21.86 8.61 10.24
CA HIS A 216 20.62 8.42 10.96
C HIS A 216 19.44 8.99 10.18
N LEU A 217 18.69 8.12 9.51
CA LEU A 217 17.59 8.50 8.62
C LEU A 217 16.28 7.91 9.13
N VAL A 218 15.22 8.72 9.21
CA VAL A 218 13.88 8.26 9.56
C VAL A 218 12.82 8.98 8.73
N TYR A 219 11.85 8.22 8.24
CA TYR A 219 10.67 8.78 7.61
C TYR A 219 9.88 9.65 8.61
N ASN A 220 9.51 10.86 8.19
CA ASN A 220 8.85 11.84 9.04
C ASN A 220 7.50 12.36 8.48
N GLY A 221 7.04 11.77 7.37
CA GLY A 221 5.82 12.19 6.68
C GLY A 221 4.53 11.65 7.28
N VAL A 222 3.47 11.65 6.48
CA VAL A 222 2.15 11.14 6.87
C VAL A 222 2.16 9.62 7.07
N LEU A 223 1.42 9.13 8.07
CA LEU A 223 1.33 7.71 8.42
C LEU A 223 -0.02 7.09 8.07
N SER A 224 -0.95 7.85 7.51
CA SER A 224 -2.29 7.40 7.15
C SER A 224 -2.60 7.75 5.70
N GLY A 225 -3.10 6.77 4.96
CA GLY A 225 -3.45 6.92 3.55
C GLY A 225 -3.57 5.58 2.85
N THR A 226 -3.84 5.60 1.54
CA THR A 226 -3.79 4.37 0.74
C THR A 226 -2.35 3.90 0.58
N ALA A 227 -2.15 2.60 0.37
CA ALA A 227 -0.81 2.03 0.10
C ALA A 227 -0.06 2.85 -0.97
N ALA A 228 -0.69 3.14 -2.11
CA ALA A 228 -0.08 3.92 -3.18
C ALA A 228 0.29 5.36 -2.75
N ALA A 229 -0.54 6.02 -1.94
CA ALA A 229 -0.25 7.36 -1.45
C ALA A 229 0.93 7.34 -0.47
N LEU A 230 0.95 6.36 0.46
CA LEU A 230 2.04 6.17 1.41
C LEU A 230 3.34 5.80 0.70
N SER A 231 3.32 4.90 -0.29
CA SER A 231 4.50 4.57 -1.09
C SER A 231 5.09 5.79 -1.79
N ALA A 232 4.25 6.68 -2.33
CA ALA A 232 4.73 7.88 -3.01
C ALA A 232 5.45 8.86 -2.06
N VAL A 233 4.95 9.01 -0.83
CA VAL A 233 5.57 9.91 0.16
C VAL A 233 6.78 9.27 0.86
N ILE A 234 6.77 7.95 1.12
CA ILE A 234 7.91 7.24 1.70
C ILE A 234 9.10 7.25 0.73
N ASN A 235 8.85 7.07 -0.57
CA ASN A 235 9.86 7.16 -1.63
C ASN A 235 10.19 8.62 -2.04
N SER A 236 9.84 9.61 -1.21
CA SER A 236 10.16 11.01 -1.42
C SER A 236 11.21 11.47 -0.40
N PRO A 237 12.42 11.89 -0.83
CA PRO A 237 13.48 12.35 0.08
C PRO A 237 13.07 13.50 1.00
N ASP A 238 12.14 14.35 0.56
CA ASP A 238 11.65 15.50 1.32
C ASP A 238 10.81 15.11 2.55
N GLN A 239 10.47 13.83 2.71
CA GLN A 239 9.69 13.29 3.83
C GLN A 239 10.57 12.53 4.83
N TRP A 240 11.87 12.81 4.86
CA TRP A 240 12.83 12.16 5.76
C TRP A 240 13.57 13.19 6.61
N THR A 241 13.75 12.86 7.88
CA THR A 241 14.71 13.54 8.76
C THR A 241 16.03 12.77 8.70
N ALA A 242 17.14 13.48 8.60
CA ALA A 242 18.45 12.88 8.57
C ALA A 242 19.47 13.66 9.43
N ASP A 243 20.34 12.95 10.14
CA ASP A 243 21.38 13.50 11.02
C ASP A 243 22.62 12.60 11.01
N ASP A 244 23.82 13.17 11.18
CA ASP A 244 25.10 12.43 11.20
C ASP A 244 25.57 12.05 12.60
N ASN A 245 25.04 12.71 13.63
CA ASN A 245 25.58 12.59 15.00
C ASN A 245 24.52 12.13 15.99
N ASN A 246 23.25 12.38 15.69
CA ASN A 246 22.14 12.09 16.58
C ASN A 246 21.27 10.98 16.00
N ARG A 247 21.33 9.80 16.65
CA ARG A 247 20.45 8.68 16.34
C ARG A 247 18.99 9.12 16.39
N GLN A 248 18.27 8.90 15.30
CA GLN A 248 16.85 9.28 15.21
C GLN A 248 15.97 8.41 16.11
N ASN A 249 14.90 8.99 16.65
CA ASN A 249 13.91 8.22 17.39
C ASN A 249 12.99 7.47 16.42
N LEU A 250 13.02 6.14 16.46
CA LEU A 250 12.18 5.28 15.63
C LEU A 250 10.72 5.18 16.11
N ASP A 251 10.40 5.63 17.32
CA ASP A 251 9.02 5.62 17.84
C ASP A 251 8.04 6.38 16.95
N GLN A 252 8.52 7.38 16.21
CA GLN A 252 7.70 8.15 15.27
C GLN A 252 7.06 7.25 14.20
N VAL A 253 7.75 6.20 13.76
CA VAL A 253 7.24 5.23 12.79
C VAL A 253 6.76 3.94 13.47
N PHE A 254 7.52 3.44 14.45
CA PHE A 254 7.27 2.15 15.09
C PHE A 254 6.08 2.17 16.06
N SER A 255 6.06 3.13 16.97
CA SER A 255 5.01 3.21 18.01
C SER A 255 3.70 3.80 17.46
N ALA A 256 3.77 4.63 16.42
CA ALA A 256 2.59 5.17 15.75
C ALA A 256 1.93 4.16 14.80
N GLY A 257 2.73 3.31 14.14
CA GLY A 257 2.29 2.44 13.07
C GLY A 257 1.81 3.22 11.84
N PHE A 258 1.49 2.49 10.76
CA PHE A 258 0.84 3.08 9.59
C PHE A 258 -0.63 2.65 9.52
N ASP A 259 -1.52 3.59 9.20
CA ASP A 259 -2.91 3.32 8.85
C ASP A 259 -3.02 3.19 7.32
N VAL A 260 -2.79 1.96 6.83
CA VAL A 260 -2.88 1.64 5.41
C VAL A 260 -4.33 1.37 5.05
N GLN A 261 -4.93 2.34 4.36
CA GLN A 261 -6.34 2.32 3.99
C GLN A 261 -6.55 1.53 2.69
N ALA A 262 -7.62 0.75 2.65
CA ALA A 262 -8.06 0.09 1.43
C ALA A 262 -8.33 1.13 0.33
N ALA A 263 -7.96 0.81 -0.91
CA ALA A 263 -8.26 1.67 -2.04
C ALA A 263 -9.78 1.87 -2.16
N THR A 264 -10.23 3.13 -2.20
CA THR A 264 -11.65 3.43 -2.42
C THR A 264 -12.01 3.07 -3.85
N THR A 265 -12.68 1.94 -4.02
CA THR A 265 -13.27 1.61 -5.32
C THR A 265 -14.43 2.59 -5.55
N THR A 266 -14.21 3.58 -6.40
CA THR A 266 -15.33 4.39 -6.90
C THR A 266 -16.24 3.43 -7.67
N PRO A 267 -17.51 3.24 -7.27
CA PRO A 267 -18.41 2.37 -8.02
C PRO A 267 -18.52 2.90 -9.45
N SER A 268 -18.28 2.02 -10.42
CA SER A 268 -18.48 2.34 -11.84
C SER A 268 -19.89 2.92 -12.03
N PRO A 269 -20.06 4.04 -12.75
CA PRO A 269 -21.38 4.60 -12.97
C PRO A 269 -22.28 3.53 -13.60
N THR A 270 -23.41 3.26 -12.95
CA THR A 270 -24.43 2.36 -13.48
C THR A 270 -24.74 2.78 -14.92
N PRO A 271 -24.68 1.88 -15.91
CA PRO A 271 -25.00 2.24 -17.28
C PRO A 271 -26.40 2.85 -17.32
N SER A 272 -26.50 4.06 -17.85
CA SER A 272 -27.78 4.76 -18.01
C SER A 272 -28.75 3.85 -18.77
N PRO A 273 -30.03 3.73 -18.34
CA PRO A 273 -30.98 2.90 -19.06
C PRO A 273 -31.09 3.39 -20.51
N THR A 274 -30.82 2.49 -21.45
CA THR A 274 -31.03 2.74 -22.87
C THR A 274 -32.49 3.16 -23.09
N PRO A 275 -32.76 4.30 -23.74
CA PRO A 275 -34.14 4.69 -24.03
C PRO A 275 -34.81 3.60 -24.89
N SER A 276 -35.98 3.15 -24.44
CA SER A 276 -36.78 2.15 -25.13
C SER A 276 -37.21 2.69 -26.51
N PRO A 277 -37.09 1.92 -27.60
CA PRO A 277 -37.52 2.37 -28.92
C PRO A 277 -39.02 2.59 -28.94
N THR A 278 -39.44 3.77 -29.39
CA THR A 278 -40.86 4.11 -29.57
C THR A 278 -41.43 3.28 -30.74
N PRO A 279 -42.53 2.53 -30.54
CA PRO A 279 -43.16 1.82 -31.65
C PRO A 279 -43.83 2.82 -32.62
N PHE A 280 -43.60 2.61 -33.92
CA PHE A 280 -44.30 3.27 -35.03
C PHE A 280 -45.59 2.53 -35.39
#